data_AF-A0A2W0CBV6-F1
#
_entry.id   AF-A0A2W0CBV6-F1
#
_cell.length_a   1.000
_cell.length_b   1.000
_cell.length_c   1.000
_cell.angle_alpha   90.00
_cell.angle_beta   90.00
_cell.angle_gamma   90.00
#
_symmetry.space_group_name_H-M   'P 1'
#
loop_
_entity.id
_entity.type
_entity.pdbx_description
1 polymer ?
#
loop_
_entity_poly.entity_id
_entity_poly.type
_entity_poly.pdbx_seq_one_letter_code
_entity_poly.pdbx_strand_id
1 'polypeptide(L)'
;MKEMTYEQFRAHVKKASRKRGVPIIKIVAFQEKYMKIEDIQFFDVEQNYMSVQACNTLWMNLENKSFRNMVSHPLQFYKDMEYLGRQSFENMIKELYDTAVPLWLEYDPNDYYSSEQLAEILATDEQKLIEQLEMGRFKGAFINEEGKWLKPKPGINQ
;
A
#
# COMPACT_ATOMS: atom_id res chain seq x y z
N MET A 1 5.43 6.94 18.44
CA MET A 1 5.38 7.50 17.06
C MET A 1 4.29 8.55 16.99
N LYS A 2 4.52 9.71 16.38
CA LYS A 2 3.43 10.65 16.08
C LYS A 2 2.67 10.10 14.87
N GLU A 3 1.44 9.64 15.09
CA GLU A 3 0.55 9.26 14.00
C GLU A 3 0.12 10.51 13.24
N MET A 4 0.16 10.42 11.91
CA MET A 4 -0.31 11.48 11.03
C MET A 4 -1.83 11.40 10.91
N THR A 5 -2.53 12.53 10.94
CA THR A 5 -3.99 12.53 10.73
C THR A 5 -4.36 12.33 9.26
N TYR A 6 -5.58 11.86 9.00
CA TYR A 6 -6.10 11.70 7.64
C TYR A 6 -5.97 12.98 6.80
N GLU A 7 -6.28 14.15 7.37
CA GLU A 7 -6.18 15.42 6.65
C GLU A 7 -4.73 15.79 6.32
N GLN A 8 -3.78 15.47 7.20
CA GLN A 8 -2.36 15.66 6.94
C GLN A 8 -1.87 14.72 5.82
N PHE A 9 -2.27 13.44 5.84
CA PHE A 9 -1.98 12.47 4.79
C PHE A 9 -2.53 12.95 3.44
N ARG A 10 -3.82 13.29 3.41
CA ARG A 10 -4.52 13.75 2.21
C ARG A 10 -3.88 15.00 1.63
N ALA A 11 -3.53 15.97 2.47
CA ALA A 11 -2.83 17.18 2.03
C ALA A 11 -1.44 16.86 1.46
N HIS A 12 -0.71 15.93 2.08
CA HIS A 12 0.60 15.50 1.63
C HIS A 12 0.54 14.79 0.26
N VAL A 13 -0.32 13.78 0.11
CA VAL A 13 -0.54 13.07 -1.17
C VAL A 13 -0.99 14.04 -2.25
N LYS A 14 -1.90 14.96 -1.94
CA LYS A 14 -2.37 16.00 -2.88
C LYS A 14 -1.27 16.99 -3.27
N LYS A 15 -0.37 17.34 -2.35
CA LYS A 15 0.78 18.22 -2.65
C LYS A 15 1.78 17.49 -3.55
N ALA A 16 2.07 16.24 -3.26
CA ALA A 16 2.98 15.41 -4.03
C ALA A 16 2.42 15.10 -5.42
N SER A 17 1.12 14.86 -5.57
CA SER A 17 0.47 14.60 -6.87
C SER A 17 0.46 15.81 -7.82
N ARG A 18 0.68 17.03 -7.31
CA ARG A 18 0.93 18.21 -8.16
C ARG A 18 2.24 18.09 -8.95
N LYS A 19 3.20 17.30 -8.45
CA LYS A 19 4.37 16.88 -9.25
C LYS A 19 3.86 15.79 -10.20
N ARG A 20 3.71 16.15 -11.48
CA ARG A 20 3.16 15.24 -12.49
C ARG A 20 3.93 13.92 -12.52
N GLY A 21 3.19 12.82 -12.52
CA GLY A 21 3.75 11.47 -12.73
C GLY A 21 4.43 10.84 -11.53
N VAL A 22 4.38 11.42 -10.33
CA VAL A 22 4.95 10.78 -9.13
C VAL A 22 4.04 9.64 -8.65
N PRO A 23 4.51 8.38 -8.62
CA PRO A 23 3.78 7.25 -8.05
C PRO A 23 3.42 7.44 -6.59
N ILE A 24 2.30 6.90 -6.14
CA ILE A 24 1.85 7.00 -4.73
C ILE A 24 2.90 6.40 -3.77
N ILE A 25 3.53 5.30 -4.15
CA ILE A 25 4.56 4.61 -3.37
C ILE A 25 5.79 5.48 -3.13
N LYS A 26 6.13 6.41 -4.04
CA LYS A 26 7.27 7.33 -3.87
C LYS A 26 6.97 8.45 -2.87
N ILE A 27 5.75 8.50 -2.33
CA ILE A 27 5.26 9.55 -1.45
C ILE A 27 5.21 9.02 -0.02
N VAL A 28 4.63 7.83 0.18
CA VAL A 28 4.34 7.24 1.49
C VAL A 28 4.72 5.75 1.45
N ALA A 29 5.25 5.23 2.55
CA ALA A 29 5.43 3.80 2.75
C ALA A 29 4.11 3.15 3.22
N PHE A 30 3.84 1.90 2.85
CA PHE A 30 2.55 1.26 3.15
C PHE A 30 2.72 -0.06 3.87
N GLN A 31 2.07 -0.17 5.02
CA GLN A 31 1.92 -1.38 5.79
C GLN A 31 0.87 -2.28 5.15
N GLU A 32 1.11 -3.57 5.33
CA GLU A 32 0.22 -4.55 4.79
C GLU A 32 -1.06 -4.73 5.62
N LYS A 33 -2.17 -4.25 5.06
CA LYS A 33 -3.52 -4.60 5.49
C LYS A 33 -4.29 -5.09 4.26
N TYR A 34 -4.60 -6.39 4.22
CA TYR A 34 -5.45 -7.08 3.22
C TYR A 34 -5.10 -6.78 1.75
N MET A 35 -3.90 -7.15 1.32
CA MET A 35 -3.30 -6.66 0.07
C MET A 35 -3.61 -7.43 -1.22
N LYS A 36 -4.41 -8.50 -1.16
CA LYS A 36 -5.14 -8.93 -2.36
C LYS A 36 -6.35 -8.05 -2.51
N ILE A 37 -6.32 -7.21 -3.52
CA ILE A 37 -7.50 -6.45 -3.99
C ILE A 37 -8.67 -7.41 -4.34
N GLU A 38 -8.38 -8.69 -4.57
CA GLU A 38 -9.33 -9.82 -4.62
C GLU A 38 -10.02 -10.12 -3.29
N ASP A 39 -9.27 -10.13 -2.19
CA ASP A 39 -9.80 -10.40 -0.85
C ASP A 39 -10.55 -9.18 -0.27
N ILE A 40 -10.27 -7.98 -0.77
CA ILE A 40 -11.05 -6.75 -0.52
C ILE A 40 -12.52 -6.90 -0.96
N GLN A 41 -12.82 -7.75 -1.95
CA GLN A 41 -14.20 -7.98 -2.39
C GLN A 41 -14.99 -8.95 -1.50
N PHE A 42 -14.31 -9.82 -0.74
CA PHE A 42 -14.93 -10.95 -0.05
C PHE A 42 -14.91 -10.86 1.48
N PHE A 43 -14.01 -10.08 2.09
CA PHE A 43 -13.95 -9.89 3.53
C PHE A 43 -14.48 -8.52 3.97
N ASP A 44 -15.57 -8.55 4.74
CA ASP A 44 -16.23 -7.45 5.46
C ASP A 44 -16.29 -6.09 4.72
N VAL A 45 -17.41 -5.89 4.02
CA VAL A 45 -17.90 -4.56 3.60
C VAL A 45 -17.99 -3.58 4.80
N GLU A 46 -17.98 -4.09 6.04
CA GLU A 46 -17.97 -3.31 7.28
C GLU A 46 -16.59 -2.77 7.68
N GLN A 47 -15.49 -3.32 7.16
CA GLN A 47 -14.11 -2.93 7.52
C GLN A 47 -13.37 -2.18 6.40
N ASN A 48 -13.99 -2.00 5.24
CA ASN A 48 -13.41 -1.34 4.07
C ASN A 48 -14.25 -0.13 3.65
N TYR A 49 -13.60 0.99 3.30
CA TYR A 49 -14.26 2.18 2.76
C TYR A 49 -14.69 2.01 1.29
N MET A 50 -14.14 1.04 0.55
CA MET A 50 -14.39 0.84 -0.87
C MET A 50 -15.64 -0.01 -1.14
N SER A 51 -16.52 0.49 -2.01
CA SER A 51 -17.66 -0.28 -2.48
C SER A 51 -17.22 -1.36 -3.49
N VAL A 52 -18.01 -2.42 -3.62
CA VAL A 52 -17.79 -3.49 -4.63
C VAL A 52 -17.62 -2.90 -6.04
N GLN A 53 -18.41 -1.89 -6.39
CA GLN A 53 -18.30 -1.21 -7.68
C GLN A 53 -16.97 -0.47 -7.83
N ALA A 54 -16.52 0.25 -6.79
CA ALA A 54 -15.24 0.94 -6.82
C ALA A 54 -14.07 -0.04 -6.98
N CYS A 55 -14.12 -1.16 -6.28
CA CYS A 55 -13.15 -2.24 -6.43
C CYS A 55 -13.16 -2.77 -7.86
N ASN A 56 -14.33 -3.14 -8.41
CA ASN A 56 -14.43 -3.62 -9.79
C ASN A 56 -13.89 -2.61 -10.83
N THR A 57 -14.15 -1.31 -10.66
CA THR A 57 -13.58 -0.29 -11.53
C THR A 57 -12.06 -0.25 -11.45
N LEU A 58 -11.48 -0.32 -10.24
CA LEU A 58 -10.02 -0.40 -10.09
C LEU A 58 -9.47 -1.66 -10.77
N TRP A 59 -10.16 -2.81 -10.64
CA TRP A 59 -9.71 -4.08 -11.23
C TRP A 59 -9.66 -4.03 -12.76
N MET A 60 -10.68 -3.47 -13.39
CA MET A 60 -10.74 -3.41 -14.86
C MET A 60 -9.63 -2.53 -15.44
N ASN A 61 -9.09 -1.60 -14.65
CA ASN A 61 -8.10 -0.63 -15.11
C ASN A 61 -6.68 -0.90 -14.60
N LEU A 62 -6.48 -1.83 -13.66
CA LEU A 62 -5.17 -2.25 -13.17
C LEU A 62 -4.73 -3.54 -13.89
N GLU A 63 -3.55 -3.51 -14.53
CA GLU A 63 -3.00 -4.66 -15.26
C GLU A 63 -2.73 -5.87 -14.33
N ASN A 64 -2.32 -5.61 -13.09
CA ASN A 64 -2.12 -6.61 -12.04
C ASN A 64 -2.86 -6.21 -10.75
N LYS A 65 -3.46 -7.18 -10.07
CA LYS A 65 -4.31 -7.03 -8.88
C LYS A 65 -3.51 -7.05 -7.57
N SER A 66 -2.30 -6.52 -7.57
CA SER A 66 -1.51 -6.38 -6.35
C SER A 66 -1.60 -4.96 -5.80
N PHE A 67 -1.52 -4.84 -4.48
CA PHE A 67 -1.41 -3.54 -3.82
C PHE A 67 -0.19 -2.75 -4.31
N ARG A 68 0.95 -3.43 -4.54
CA ARG A 68 2.15 -2.79 -5.13
C ARG A 68 1.82 -2.13 -6.46
N ASN A 69 1.05 -2.78 -7.33
CA ASN A 69 0.64 -2.17 -8.59
C ASN A 69 -0.22 -0.91 -8.34
N MET A 70 -1.18 -1.00 -7.41
CA MET A 70 -2.01 0.14 -7.02
C MET A 70 -1.19 1.33 -6.51
N VAL A 71 -0.20 1.13 -5.64
CA VAL A 71 0.63 2.25 -5.17
C VAL A 71 1.71 2.66 -6.19
N SER A 72 1.95 1.89 -7.24
CA SER A 72 2.94 2.21 -8.29
C SER A 72 2.42 3.21 -9.33
N HIS A 73 1.13 3.53 -9.34
CA HIS A 73 0.57 4.56 -10.22
C HIS A 73 0.53 5.94 -9.56
N PRO A 74 0.62 7.04 -10.35
CA PRO A 74 0.41 8.39 -9.84
C PRO A 74 -1.06 8.62 -9.51
N LEU A 75 -1.36 9.52 -8.57
CA LEU A 75 -2.76 9.76 -8.16
C LEU A 75 -3.68 10.20 -9.32
N GLN A 76 -3.11 10.89 -10.32
CA GLN A 76 -3.84 11.33 -11.51
C GLN A 76 -4.40 10.15 -12.34
N PHE A 77 -3.72 9.01 -12.34
CA PHE A 77 -4.17 7.78 -13.02
C PHE A 77 -5.57 7.37 -12.56
N TYR A 78 -5.80 7.35 -11.24
CA TYR A 78 -7.11 7.03 -10.65
C TYR A 78 -8.15 8.12 -10.88
N LYS A 79 -7.72 9.37 -10.86
CA LYS A 79 -8.63 10.51 -11.08
C LYS A 79 -9.19 10.53 -12.50
N ASP A 80 -8.43 10.03 -13.46
CA ASP A 80 -8.81 9.97 -14.87
C ASP A 80 -9.49 8.64 -15.26
N MET A 81 -9.67 7.71 -14.31
CA MET A 81 -10.40 6.46 -14.57
C MET A 81 -11.87 6.74 -14.83
N GLU A 82 -12.35 6.29 -15.99
CA GLU A 82 -13.77 6.24 -16.28
C GLU A 82 -14.47 5.36 -15.23
N TYR A 83 -15.63 5.81 -14.75
CA TYR A 83 -16.45 5.14 -13.73
C TYR A 83 -15.91 5.12 -12.29
N LEU A 84 -14.73 5.68 -11.99
CA LEU A 84 -14.31 5.89 -10.61
C LEU A 84 -14.87 7.21 -10.09
N GLY A 85 -16.11 7.16 -9.59
CA GLY A 85 -16.80 8.35 -9.06
C GLY A 85 -16.04 9.03 -7.91
N ARG A 86 -16.33 10.33 -7.68
CA ARG A 86 -15.65 11.15 -6.66
C ARG A 86 -15.64 10.53 -5.27
N GLN A 87 -16.74 9.91 -4.85
CA GLN A 87 -16.83 9.25 -3.54
C GLN A 87 -15.93 8.01 -3.46
N SER A 88 -15.95 7.18 -4.50
CA SER A 88 -15.09 6.00 -4.62
C SER A 88 -13.61 6.37 -4.60
N PHE A 89 -13.24 7.44 -5.31
CA PHE A 89 -11.89 7.98 -5.27
C PHE A 89 -11.50 8.46 -3.86
N GLU A 90 -12.37 9.19 -3.16
CA GLU A 90 -12.08 9.63 -1.79
C GLU A 90 -11.95 8.43 -0.82
N ASN A 91 -12.78 7.41 -0.99
CA ASN A 91 -12.69 6.17 -0.21
C ASN A 91 -11.37 5.43 -0.46
N MET A 92 -10.89 5.42 -1.71
CA MET A 92 -9.57 4.86 -2.05
C MET A 92 -8.45 5.62 -1.32
N ILE A 93 -8.54 6.94 -1.19
CA ILE A 93 -7.57 7.72 -0.39
C ILE A 93 -7.63 7.33 1.09
N LYS A 94 -8.80 6.99 1.63
CA LYS A 94 -8.94 6.52 3.02
C LYS A 94 -8.32 5.14 3.21
N GLU A 95 -8.50 4.22 2.27
CA GLU A 95 -7.80 2.92 2.29
C GLU A 95 -6.28 3.08 2.25
N LEU A 96 -5.78 3.99 1.42
CA LEU A 96 -4.36 4.32 1.37
C LEU A 96 -3.87 4.93 2.70
N TYR A 97 -4.70 5.69 3.40
CA TYR A 97 -4.36 6.23 4.71
C TYR A 97 -4.29 5.15 5.79
N ASP A 98 -5.28 4.24 5.83
CA ASP A 98 -5.33 3.14 6.81
C ASP A 98 -4.18 2.13 6.62
N THR A 99 -3.64 2.04 5.42
CA THR A 99 -2.46 1.24 5.08
C THR A 99 -1.16 2.05 5.15
N ALA A 100 -1.21 3.37 5.31
CA ALA A 100 0.01 4.17 5.35
C ALA A 100 0.79 3.87 6.63
N VAL A 101 2.06 3.55 6.46
CA VAL A 101 3.03 3.72 7.54
C VAL A 101 3.13 5.23 7.82
N PRO A 102 3.28 5.66 9.08
CA PRO A 102 3.48 7.08 9.37
C PRO A 102 4.54 7.65 8.43
N LEU A 103 4.19 8.72 7.69
CA LEU A 103 5.08 9.39 6.71
C LEU A 103 6.44 9.84 7.29
N TRP A 104 6.54 9.81 8.61
CA TRP A 104 7.69 10.19 9.41
C TRP A 104 8.41 8.97 9.97
N LEU A 105 8.21 7.78 9.41
CA LEU A 105 8.98 6.61 9.77
C LEU A 105 10.42 6.85 9.28
N GLU A 106 11.19 7.58 10.08
CA GLU A 106 12.64 7.46 10.05
C GLU A 106 12.94 6.05 10.56
N TYR A 107 13.28 5.16 9.63
CA TYR A 107 13.66 3.79 9.94
C TYR A 107 15.13 3.59 9.59
N ASP A 108 15.87 2.92 10.46
CA ASP A 108 17.23 2.47 10.13
C ASP A 108 17.10 1.22 9.24
N PRO A 109 17.59 1.23 7.99
CA PRO A 109 17.55 0.06 7.12
C PRO A 109 18.17 -1.20 7.76
N ASN A 110 19.10 -1.05 8.70
CA ASN A 110 19.74 -2.15 9.40
C ASN A 110 18.80 -2.89 10.35
N ASP A 111 17.68 -2.30 10.74
CA ASP A 111 16.68 -2.90 11.64
C ASP A 111 15.66 -3.78 10.89
N TYR A 112 15.77 -3.87 9.57
CA TYR A 112 14.80 -4.55 8.71
C TYR A 112 15.49 -5.60 7.84
N TYR A 113 14.75 -6.64 7.50
CA TYR A 113 15.09 -7.56 6.41
C TYR A 113 14.44 -7.09 5.11
N SER A 114 15.18 -7.12 4.01
CA SER A 114 14.62 -6.99 2.65
C SER A 114 13.90 -8.27 2.21
N SER A 115 13.11 -8.21 1.14
CA SER A 115 12.54 -9.41 0.50
C SER A 115 13.62 -10.42 0.12
N GLU A 116 14.73 -9.97 -0.46
CA GLU A 116 15.87 -10.82 -0.82
C GLU A 116 16.43 -11.58 0.39
N GLN A 117 16.68 -10.86 1.50
CA GLN A 117 17.21 -11.45 2.73
C GLN A 117 16.21 -12.43 3.37
N LEU A 118 14.92 -12.08 3.38
CA LEU A 118 13.87 -12.97 3.87
C LEU A 118 13.74 -14.23 3.01
N ALA A 119 13.88 -14.12 1.69
CA ALA A 119 13.79 -15.24 0.77
C ALA A 119 14.94 -16.23 1.04
N GLU A 120 16.15 -15.71 1.26
CA GLU A 120 17.31 -16.50 1.66
C GLU A 120 17.11 -17.19 3.02
N ILE A 121 16.68 -16.44 4.05
CA ILE A 121 16.44 -16.98 5.40
C ILE A 121 15.39 -18.09 5.41
N LEU A 122 14.32 -17.91 4.64
CA LEU A 122 13.20 -18.85 4.55
C LEU A 122 13.42 -19.97 3.52
N ALA A 123 14.57 -19.96 2.83
CA ALA A 123 14.90 -20.87 1.74
C ALA A 123 13.74 -20.99 0.72
N THR A 124 13.20 -19.85 0.30
CA THR A 124 12.07 -19.76 -0.63
C THR A 124 12.38 -18.85 -1.81
N ASP A 125 11.56 -18.94 -2.85
CA ASP A 125 11.64 -18.05 -4.01
C ASP A 125 11.17 -16.64 -3.63
N GLU A 126 11.90 -15.61 -4.05
CA GLU A 126 11.59 -14.22 -3.71
C GLU A 126 10.22 -13.79 -4.24
N GLN A 127 9.84 -14.21 -5.45
CA GLN A 127 8.56 -13.84 -6.02
C GLN A 127 7.40 -14.45 -5.22
N LYS A 128 7.51 -15.72 -4.84
CA LYS A 128 6.55 -16.35 -3.92
C LYS A 128 6.50 -15.65 -2.57
N LEU A 129 7.65 -15.24 -2.03
CA LEU A 129 7.69 -14.49 -0.78
C LEU A 129 6.98 -13.14 -0.91
N ILE A 130 7.22 -12.41 -2.01
CA ILE A 130 6.54 -11.14 -2.32
C ILE A 130 5.03 -11.37 -2.37
N GLU A 131 4.54 -12.44 -2.99
CA GLU A 131 3.11 -12.77 -2.96
C GLU A 131 2.59 -12.97 -1.52
N GLN A 132 3.37 -13.58 -0.63
CA GLN A 132 2.97 -13.74 0.79
C GLN A 132 3.00 -12.41 1.56
N LEU A 133 3.96 -11.53 1.24
CA LEU A 133 4.08 -10.14 1.71
C LEU A 133 3.04 -9.22 1.09
N GLU A 134 2.33 -9.65 0.05
CA GLU A 134 1.15 -9.02 -0.54
C GLU A 134 -0.16 -9.70 -0.07
N MET A 135 -0.09 -10.72 0.79
CA MET A 135 -1.24 -11.44 1.37
C MET A 135 -1.47 -11.23 2.88
N GLY A 136 -0.70 -10.41 3.56
CA GLY A 136 -0.87 -10.07 4.98
C GLY A 136 -0.08 -10.98 5.89
N ARG A 137 0.73 -11.89 5.34
CA ARG A 137 1.25 -13.02 6.12
C ARG A 137 2.45 -12.65 6.99
N PHE A 138 3.02 -11.48 6.77
CA PHE A 138 4.19 -10.99 7.49
C PHE A 138 3.86 -9.76 8.33
N LYS A 139 3.43 -9.97 9.58
CA LYS A 139 3.00 -8.89 10.48
C LYS A 139 4.04 -7.76 10.59
N GLY A 140 3.59 -6.53 10.31
CA GLY A 140 4.42 -5.33 10.38
C GLY A 140 5.41 -5.19 9.22
N ALA A 141 5.31 -6.00 8.18
CA ALA A 141 5.96 -5.73 6.91
C ALA A 141 5.33 -4.50 6.24
N PHE A 142 6.15 -3.78 5.48
CA PHE A 142 5.71 -2.65 4.69
C PHE A 142 6.55 -2.53 3.42
N ILE A 143 5.99 -1.84 2.43
CA ILE A 143 6.71 -1.45 1.23
C ILE A 143 7.17 0.00 1.36
N ASN A 144 8.46 0.24 1.15
CA ASN A 144 9.04 1.58 1.29
C ASN A 144 8.86 2.42 0.02
N GLU A 145 9.34 3.66 0.08
CA GLU A 145 9.34 4.61 -1.00
C GLU A 145 10.17 4.19 -2.23
N GLU A 146 11.08 3.24 -2.06
CA GLU A 146 11.82 2.63 -3.17
C GLU A 146 11.02 1.54 -3.90
N GLY A 147 9.93 1.05 -3.31
CA GLY A 147 9.19 -0.12 -3.78
C GLY A 147 9.77 -1.44 -3.30
N LYS A 148 10.61 -1.40 -2.27
CA LYS A 148 11.21 -2.57 -1.63
C LYS A 148 10.39 -2.98 -0.42
N TRP A 149 10.20 -4.28 -0.29
CA TRP A 149 9.57 -4.89 0.88
C TRP A 149 10.56 -4.95 2.04
N LEU A 150 10.12 -4.47 3.20
CA LEU A 150 10.88 -4.44 4.44
C LEU A 150 10.08 -5.07 5.57
N LYS A 151 10.75 -5.89 6.38
CA LYS A 151 10.20 -6.53 7.57
C LYS A 151 11.07 -6.24 8.79
N PRO A 152 10.52 -5.68 9.89
CA PRO A 152 11.31 -5.47 11.10
C PRO A 152 11.91 -6.78 11.59
N LYS A 153 13.20 -6.73 11.95
CA LYS A 153 13.91 -7.83 12.62
C LYS A 153 13.27 -8.12 13.98
N PRO A 154 13.41 -9.35 14.50
CA PRO A 154 12.92 -9.69 15.83
C PRO A 154 13.45 -8.70 16.89
N GLY A 155 12.56 -8.18 17.73
CA GLY A 155 12.92 -7.28 18.84
C GLY A 155 12.86 -5.77 18.55
N ILE A 156 12.66 -5.35 17.29
CA ILE A 156 12.58 -3.92 16.92
C ILE A 156 11.20 -3.29 17.22
N ASN A 157 10.12 -4.09 17.22
CA ASN A 157 8.74 -3.62 17.41
C ASN A 157 7.95 -4.52 18.38
N GLN A 158 8.37 -4.62 19.65
CA GLN A 158 7.52 -5.12 20.74
C GLN A 158 6.78 -3.96 21.39
#